data_AF-A0A0N4WVA4-F1
#
_entry.id   AF-A0A0N4WVA4-F1
#
_cell.length_a   1.000
_cell.length_b   1.000
_cell.length_c   1.000
_cell.angle_alpha   90.00
_cell.angle_beta   90.00
_cell.angle_gamma   90.00
#
_symmetry.space_group_name_H-M   'P 1'
#
loop_
_entity.id
_entity.type
_entity.pdbx_description
1 polymer ?
#
loop_
_entity_poly.entity_id
_entity_poly.type
_entity_poly.pdbx_seq_one_letter_code
_entity_poly.pdbx_strand_id
1 'polypeptide(L)'
;MYSVPHLVFITALIVLANSVGLFGNLNVIIATIRDTSLRTKAGYLMSILCFLQIVCLVSELGNLRVYWNRVAVDHAVCFRMIAVYLFSFIAQSVMYFMLSLDMLIAVVAPLK
;
A
#
# COMPACT_ATOMS: atom_id res chain seq x y z
N MET A 1 -28.07 0.20 -10.18
CA MET A 1 -28.13 -0.19 -8.75
C MET A 1 -27.39 -1.52 -8.61
N TYR A 2 -26.25 -1.56 -7.93
CA TYR A 2 -25.60 -2.85 -7.64
C TYR A 2 -26.48 -3.64 -6.68
N SER A 3 -26.72 -4.92 -6.97
CA SER A 3 -27.42 -5.79 -6.04
C SER A 3 -26.55 -6.05 -4.80
N VAL A 4 -27.18 -6.20 -3.62
CA VAL A 4 -26.52 -6.54 -2.35
C VAL A 4 -25.44 -7.65 -2.48
N PRO A 5 -25.64 -8.75 -3.24
CA PRO A 5 -24.60 -9.76 -3.42
C PRO A 5 -23.33 -9.25 -4.11
N HIS A 6 -23.43 -8.33 -5.07
CA HIS A 6 -22.24 -7.73 -5.69
C HIS A 6 -21.42 -6.93 -4.68
N LEU A 7 -22.09 -6.20 -3.80
CA LEU A 7 -21.44 -5.41 -2.76
C LEU A 7 -20.66 -6.31 -1.78
N VAL A 8 -21.30 -7.39 -1.31
CA VAL A 8 -20.68 -8.37 -0.40
C VAL A 8 -19.49 -9.04 -1.05
N PHE A 9 -19.59 -9.40 -2.32
CA PHE A 9 -18.49 -9.99 -3.07
C PHE A 9 -17.27 -9.05 -3.17
N ILE A 10 -17.51 -7.78 -3.53
CA ILE A 10 -16.45 -6.76 -3.61
C ILE A 10 -15.80 -6.56 -2.24
N THR A 11 -16.61 -6.45 -1.17
CA THR A 11 -16.10 -6.32 0.19
C THR A 11 -15.24 -7.52 0.60
N ALA A 12 -15.67 -8.75 0.30
CA ALA A 12 -14.89 -9.95 0.59
C ALA A 12 -13.55 -9.95 -0.15
N LEU A 13 -13.54 -9.57 -1.43
CA LEU A 13 -12.30 -9.44 -2.20
C LEU A 13 -11.35 -8.40 -1.60
N ILE A 14 -11.87 -7.22 -1.22
CA ILE A 14 -11.06 -6.16 -0.60
C ILE A 14 -10.43 -6.69 0.69
N VAL A 15 -11.21 -7.32 1.58
CA VAL A 15 -10.69 -7.84 2.85
C VAL A 15 -9.63 -8.93 2.63
N LEU A 16 -9.85 -9.84 1.67
CA LEU A 16 -8.87 -10.86 1.33
C LEU A 16 -7.58 -10.24 0.76
N ALA A 17 -7.69 -9.33 -0.21
CA ALA A 17 -6.53 -8.65 -0.78
C ALA A 17 -5.75 -7.84 0.28
N ASN A 18 -6.46 -7.17 1.19
CA ASN A 18 -5.85 -6.41 2.28
C ASN A 18 -5.12 -7.31 3.28
N SER A 19 -5.72 -8.44 3.67
CA SER A 19 -5.07 -9.35 4.62
C SER A 19 -3.79 -9.97 4.04
N VAL A 20 -3.84 -10.44 2.78
CA VAL A 20 -2.66 -10.95 2.08
C VAL A 20 -1.61 -9.85 1.90
N GLY A 21 -2.04 -8.65 1.51
CA GLY A 21 -1.17 -7.49 1.34
C GLY A 21 -0.48 -7.09 2.64
N LEU A 22 -1.21 -6.97 3.75
CA LEU A 22 -0.65 -6.63 5.05
C LEU A 22 0.36 -7.68 5.51
N PHE A 23 0.00 -8.97 5.40
CA PHE A 23 0.88 -10.07 5.76
C PHE A 23 2.17 -10.06 4.93
N GLY A 24 2.07 -9.93 3.61
CA GLY A 24 3.22 -9.89 2.71
C GLY A 24 4.15 -8.71 3.01
N ASN A 25 3.61 -7.49 3.10
CA ASN A 25 4.39 -6.28 3.33
C ASN A 25 5.04 -6.25 4.72
N LEU A 26 4.35 -6.75 5.76
CA LEU A 26 4.94 -6.89 7.09
C LEU A 26 6.11 -7.88 7.10
N ASN A 27 5.95 -9.03 6.44
CA ASN A 27 7.03 -10.02 6.37
C ASN A 27 8.26 -9.50 5.62
N VAL A 28 8.08 -8.71 4.56
CA VAL A 28 9.22 -8.08 3.85
C VAL A 28 9.97 -7.12 4.77
N ILE A 29 9.27 -6.28 5.52
CA ILE A 29 9.89 -5.37 6.50
C ILE A 29 10.66 -6.17 7.57
N ILE A 30 10.03 -7.22 8.12
CA ILE A 30 10.65 -8.10 9.13
C ILE A 30 11.89 -8.80 8.54
N ALA A 31 11.82 -9.26 7.29
CA ALA A 31 12.95 -9.91 6.60
C ALA A 31 14.12 -8.93 6.44
N THR A 32 13.88 -7.71 5.98
CA THR A 32 14.91 -6.66 5.85
C THR A 32 15.53 -6.29 7.21
N ILE A 33 14.75 -6.33 8.29
CA ILE A 33 15.28 -6.09 9.64
C ILE A 33 16.10 -7.29 10.13
N ARG A 34 15.65 -8.53 9.91
CA ARG A 34 16.31 -9.73 10.44
C ARG A 34 17.58 -10.09 9.68
N ASP A 35 17.58 -9.93 8.37
CA ASP A 35 18.68 -10.34 7.51
C ASP A 35 19.53 -9.14 7.10
N THR A 36 20.79 -9.12 7.55
CA THR A 36 21.76 -8.07 7.22
C THR A 36 22.16 -8.08 5.75
N SER A 37 22.01 -9.19 5.02
CA SER A 37 22.29 -9.25 3.58
C SER A 37 21.29 -8.44 2.75
N LEU A 38 20.06 -8.27 3.27
CA LEU A 38 18.98 -7.51 2.65
C LEU A 38 19.07 -6.01 2.93
N ARG A 39 19.97 -5.56 3.82
CA ARG A 39 20.14 -4.13 4.19
C ARG A 39 20.97 -3.34 3.18
N THR A 40 20.66 -3.52 1.90
CA THR A 40 21.20 -2.72 0.80
C THR A 40 20.37 -1.45 0.60
N LYS A 41 20.86 -0.48 -0.18
CA LYS A 41 20.07 0.72 -0.54
C LYS A 41 18.70 0.35 -1.14
N ALA A 42 18.68 -0.66 -2.01
CA ALA A 42 17.47 -1.20 -2.60
C ALA A 42 16.55 -1.86 -1.56
N GLY A 43 17.11 -2.62 -0.61
CA GLY A 43 16.32 -3.25 0.46
C GLY A 43 15.69 -2.25 1.43
N TYR A 44 16.38 -1.16 1.77
CA TYR A 44 15.78 -0.07 2.55
C TYR A 44 14.64 0.63 1.78
N LEU A 45 14.84 0.90 0.49
CA LEU A 45 13.81 1.50 -0.35
C LEU A 45 12.58 0.60 -0.46
N MET A 46 12.78 -0.71 -0.64
CA MET A 46 11.72 -1.71 -0.64
C MET A 46 10.97 -1.75 0.71
N SER A 47 11.67 -1.64 1.83
CA SER A 47 11.04 -1.58 3.16
C SER A 47 10.17 -0.33 3.34
N ILE A 48 10.59 0.82 2.81
CA ILE A 48 9.81 2.07 2.85
C ILE A 48 8.55 1.93 1.97
N LEU A 49 8.69 1.32 0.79
CA LEU A 49 7.54 1.00 -0.08
C LEU A 49 6.52 0.11 0.61
N CYS A 50 6.99 -0.97 1.25
CA CYS A 50 6.12 -1.87 2.01
C CYS A 50 5.41 -1.15 3.17
N PHE A 51 6.10 -0.21 3.84
CA PHE A 51 5.49 0.60 4.88
C PHE A 51 4.37 1.51 4.35
N LEU A 52 4.61 2.22 3.24
CA LEU A 52 3.57 3.04 2.60
C LEU A 52 2.38 2.20 2.12
N GLN A 53 2.63 1.01 1.58
CA GLN A 53 1.57 0.09 1.19
C GLN A 53 0.72 -0.34 2.40
N ILE A 54 1.34 -0.63 3.54
CA ILE A 54 0.60 -0.95 4.78
C ILE A 54 -0.32 0.22 5.17
N VAL A 55 0.15 1.46 5.08
CA VAL A 55 -0.68 2.65 5.36
C VAL A 55 -1.89 2.70 4.42
N CYS A 56 -1.69 2.50 3.11
CA CYS A 56 -2.77 2.46 2.13
C CYS A 56 -3.82 1.37 2.45
N LEU A 57 -3.37 0.16 2.77
CA LEU A 57 -4.25 -0.98 3.09
C LEU A 57 -5.06 -0.72 4.38
N VAL A 58 -4.42 -0.19 5.42
CA VAL A 58 -5.12 0.16 6.67
C VAL A 58 -6.16 1.26 6.42
N SER A 59 -5.84 2.27 5.62
CA SER A 59 -6.78 3.31 5.22
C SER A 59 -7.97 2.75 4.44
N GLU A 60 -7.75 1.79 3.54
CA GLU A 60 -8.82 1.14 2.77
C GLU A 60 -9.78 0.34 3.69
N LEU A 61 -9.24 -0.41 4.66
CA LEU A 61 -10.05 -1.08 5.67
C LEU A 61 -10.86 -0.10 6.53
N GLY A 62 -10.27 1.05 6.87
CA GLY A 62 -10.96 2.14 7.57
C GLY A 62 -12.15 2.69 6.75
N ASN A 63 -11.95 2.96 5.47
CA ASN A 63 -12.99 3.41 4.56
C ASN A 63 -14.12 2.38 4.40
N LEU A 64 -13.76 1.10 4.27
CA LEU A 64 -14.72 0.01 4.20
C LEU A 64 -15.57 -0.09 5.47
N ARG A 65 -14.96 0.10 6.65
CA ARG A 65 -15.66 0.12 7.94
C ARG A 65 -16.66 1.28 8.02
N VAL A 66 -16.26 2.48 7.59
CA VAL A 66 -17.15 3.65 7.56
C VAL A 66 -18.33 3.39 6.62
N TYR A 67 -18.06 2.85 5.43
CA TYR A 67 -19.05 2.51 4.43
C TYR A 67 -20.11 1.54 4.97
N TRP A 68 -19.69 0.45 5.62
CA TRP A 68 -20.63 -0.57 6.11
C TRP A 68 -21.43 -0.10 7.34
N ASN A 69 -20.81 0.65 8.25
CA ASN A 69 -21.50 1.16 9.44
C ASN A 69 -22.48 2.31 9.12
N ARG A 70 -22.49 2.83 7.88
CA ARG A 70 -23.31 3.98 7.46
C ARG A 70 -23.18 5.18 8.40
N VAL A 71 -22.00 5.33 9.01
CA VAL A 71 -21.74 6.42 9.96
C VAL A 71 -21.38 7.67 9.18
N ALA A 72 -22.08 8.76 9.47
CA ALA A 72 -21.68 10.07 9.00
C ALA A 72 -20.38 10.47 9.72
N VAL A 73 -19.27 10.50 8.99
CA VAL A 73 -17.98 10.94 9.51
C VAL A 73 -17.89 12.45 9.35
N ASP A 74 -17.42 13.12 10.40
CA ASP A 74 -17.15 14.55 10.34
C ASP A 74 -16.22 14.91 9.18
N HIS A 75 -16.47 16.05 8.51
CA HIS A 75 -15.73 16.45 7.32
C HIS A 75 -14.21 16.56 7.59
N ALA A 76 -13.80 17.03 8.77
CA ALA A 76 -12.38 17.13 9.10
C ALA A 76 -11.72 15.75 9.27
N VAL A 77 -12.45 14.77 9.81
CA VAL A 77 -11.95 13.39 9.95
C VAL A 77 -11.87 12.70 8.58
N CYS A 78 -12.90 12.85 7.75
CA CYS A 78 -12.92 12.33 6.38
C CYS A 78 -11.77 12.88 5.54
N PHE A 79 -11.56 14.20 5.58
CA PHE A 79 -10.45 14.85 4.87
C PHE A 79 -9.09 14.30 5.30
N ARG A 80 -8.85 14.13 6.61
CA ARG A 80 -7.60 13.56 7.12
C ARG A 80 -7.37 12.12 6.64
N MET A 81 -8.40 11.28 6.67
CA MET A 81 -8.28 9.89 6.19
C MET A 81 -7.95 9.82 4.70
N ILE A 82 -8.66 10.62 3.89
CA ILE A 82 -8.43 10.68 2.43
C ILE A 82 -7.06 11.28 2.12
N ALA A 83 -6.64 12.31 2.84
CA ALA A 83 -5.34 12.95 2.62
C ALA A 83 -4.18 11.99 2.89
N VAL A 84 -4.22 11.23 3.99
CA VAL A 84 -3.20 10.21 4.30
C VAL A 84 -3.17 9.14 3.20
N TYR A 85 -4.33 8.64 2.80
CA TYR A 85 -4.42 7.65 1.72
C TYR A 85 -3.85 8.16 0.40
N LEU A 86 -4.24 9.35 -0.04
CA LEU A 86 -3.76 9.97 -1.28
C LEU A 86 -2.25 10.22 -1.24
N PHE A 87 -1.74 10.74 -0.13
CA PHE A 87 -0.30 10.98 0.03
C PHE A 87 0.49 9.68 -0.10
N SER A 88 0.10 8.63 0.64
CA SER A 88 0.79 7.34 0.60
C SER A 88 0.72 6.70 -0.80
N PHE A 89 -0.43 6.79 -1.46
CA PHE A 89 -0.62 6.27 -2.82
C PHE A 89 0.26 6.98 -3.86
N ILE A 90 0.33 8.31 -3.80
CA ILE A 90 1.17 9.10 -4.71
C ILE A 90 2.65 8.83 -4.44
N ALA A 91 3.06 8.86 -3.17
CA ALA A 91 4.45 8.61 -2.79
C ALA A 91 4.92 7.23 -3.25
N GLN A 92 4.08 6.21 -3.07
CA GLN A 92 4.38 4.85 -3.53
C GLN A 92 4.47 4.75 -5.06
N SER A 93 3.54 5.37 -5.78
CA SER A 93 3.53 5.37 -7.25
C SER A 93 4.79 6.02 -7.83
N VAL A 94 5.20 7.16 -7.28
CA VAL A 94 6.43 7.84 -7.67
C VAL A 94 7.66 6.98 -7.40
N MET A 95 7.72 6.31 -6.24
CA MET A 95 8.84 5.43 -5.92
C MET A 95 8.92 4.20 -6.83
N TYR A 96 7.79 3.56 -7.18
CA TYR A 96 7.79 2.47 -8.17
C TYR A 96 8.25 2.94 -9.54
N PHE A 97 7.84 4.14 -9.96
CA PHE A 97 8.28 4.72 -11.22
C PHE A 97 9.80 4.95 -11.21
N MET A 98 10.35 5.53 -10.14
CA MET A 98 11.80 5.75 -10.02
C MET A 98 12.59 4.45 -9.98
N LEU A 99 12.11 3.42 -9.29
CA LEU A 99 12.72 2.08 -9.31
C LEU A 99 12.71 1.46 -10.70
N SER A 100 11.61 1.62 -11.43
CA SER A 100 11.48 1.11 -12.80
C SER A 100 12.45 1.81 -13.75
N LEU A 101 12.64 3.13 -13.58
CA LEU A 101 13.64 3.89 -14.33
C LEU A 101 15.07 3.46 -13.99
N ASP A 102 15.39 3.29 -12.70
CA ASP A 102 16.71 2.84 -12.26
C ASP A 102 17.05 1.47 -12.88
N MET A 103 16.10 0.53 -12.84
CA MET A 103 16.25 -0.78 -13.47
C MET A 103 16.39 -0.69 -15.00
N LEU A 104 15.63 0.19 -15.67
CA LEU A 104 15.74 0.40 -17.11
C LEU A 104 17.11 0.96 -17.50
N ILE A 105 17.62 1.95 -16.76
CA ILE A 105 18.92 2.55 -17.00
C ILE A 105 20.02 1.51 -16.79
N ALA A 106 19.94 0.70 -15.74
CA ALA A 106 20.91 -0.37 -15.47
C ALA A 106 20.97 -1.41 -16.62
N VAL A 107 19.84 -1.69 -17.28
CA VAL A 107 19.75 -2.62 -18.40
C VAL A 107 20.23 -1.98 -19.71
N VAL A 108 19.84 -0.73 -20.00
CA VAL A 108 20.13 -0.06 -21.27
C VAL A 108 21.56 0.46 -21.33
N ALA A 109 22.08 0.96 -20.21
CA ALA A 109 23.42 1.54 -20.10
C ALA A 109 24.18 0.91 -18.92
N PRO A 110 24.64 -0.36 -19.05
CA PRO A 110 25.49 -0.97 -18.03
C PRO A 110 26.81 -0.19 -17.96
N LEU A 111 26.92 0.69 -16.96
CA LEU A 111 28.15 1.38 -16.61
C LEU A 111 29.16 0.31 -16.19
N LYS A 112 30.25 0.18 -16.96
CA LYS A 112 31.41 -0.65 -16.61
C LYS A 112 32.26 0.02 -15.54
#